data_AF-A0A7X8V9B4-F1
#
_entry.id   AF-A0A7X8V9B4-F1
#
_cell.length_a   1.000
_cell.length_b   1.000
_cell.length_c   1.000
_cell.angle_alpha   90.00
_cell.angle_beta   90.00
_cell.angle_gamma   90.00
#
_symmetry.space_group_name_H-M   'P 1'
#
loop_
_entity.id
_entity.type
_entity.pdbx_description
1 polymer ?
#
loop_
_entity_poly.entity_id
_entity_poly.type
_entity_poly.pdbx_seq_one_letter_code
_entity_poly.pdbx_strand_id
1 'polypeptide(L)'
;MLQKDAVFTHPKGMHIRAAAMVVNKAYEIENMMGTSIYIRNQSGREVPATALMAIHSLNIKPGERITIVAKGPNVNEAIDSFKELFKRDLLPQSPVELEQVDDILEKNTIKADRIFDSIGLGIIVTNKMGTVILCNRIVEDLIGIKKHYILGSNIKDIIPGIDLTTASSVGIGIFGLDENAKRKLASTDIKPIFIEGDIAGYSIIFNKNVSTAESFSSDFTLDISPTKDFYFKQASEFEFEEAFNNIIGRSEKFAVALDIAFKAAKTSSTVLIQGESGTGKELVAQAIHRASNRRNAPFIKVNCPGIPTNLMESELFGHERGAFTGAIFQKIGKFELADGGTIFLDEIGELDKNLQSKLLRVLQEREFERVGGNQVLKTDVRIVAATNRDLKEMVDKEQFREDLYYRLNVVPITLPSLRERKDDIPLLVEHFLEKLCKKLGKKHKTITKRAMGYLYSYDWPGNVRELQNIIERVINLADSD
;
A
#
# COMPACT_ATOMS: atom_id res chain seq x y z
N MET A 1 20.55 -35.43 -32.33
CA MET A 1 21.04 -34.05 -32.16
C MET A 1 21.37 -33.49 -33.54
N LEU A 2 20.97 -32.27 -33.83
CA LEU A 2 21.23 -31.60 -35.12
C LEU A 2 21.69 -30.17 -34.85
N GLN A 3 22.57 -29.62 -35.70
CA GLN A 3 23.03 -28.23 -35.61
C GLN A 3 22.89 -27.54 -36.97
N LYS A 4 22.48 -26.27 -36.97
CA LYS A 4 22.44 -25.42 -38.17
C LYS A 4 22.83 -23.99 -37.82
N ASP A 5 23.59 -23.36 -38.69
CA ASP A 5 23.94 -21.95 -38.53
C ASP A 5 22.83 -21.03 -39.00
N ALA A 6 22.73 -19.89 -38.31
CA ALA A 6 21.87 -18.76 -38.64
C ALA A 6 22.63 -17.44 -38.42
N VAL A 7 22.18 -16.37 -39.08
CA VAL A 7 22.71 -15.03 -38.89
C VAL A 7 21.66 -14.21 -38.17
N PHE A 8 22.07 -13.50 -37.12
CA PHE A 8 21.18 -12.63 -36.37
C PHE A 8 21.13 -11.24 -37.01
N THR A 9 20.02 -10.88 -37.65
CA THR A 9 19.95 -9.66 -38.50
C THR A 9 19.35 -8.43 -37.82
N HIS A 10 18.77 -8.57 -36.63
CA HIS A 10 18.03 -7.46 -36.00
C HIS A 10 18.98 -6.27 -35.64
N PRO A 11 18.60 -5.02 -35.99
CA PRO A 11 19.50 -3.85 -35.93
C PRO A 11 19.97 -3.48 -34.52
N LYS A 12 19.23 -3.86 -33.47
CA LYS A 12 19.63 -3.65 -32.06
C LYS A 12 20.36 -4.84 -31.42
N GLY A 13 20.65 -5.90 -32.18
CA GLY A 13 21.17 -7.14 -31.60
C GLY A 13 20.13 -7.87 -30.74
N MET A 14 20.57 -8.85 -29.96
CA MET A 14 19.72 -9.69 -29.10
C MET A 14 19.27 -8.92 -27.85
N HIS A 15 18.33 -7.99 -28.06
CA HIS A 15 17.62 -7.27 -27.02
C HIS A 15 16.53 -8.13 -26.35
N ILE A 16 16.04 -7.71 -25.19
CA ILE A 16 15.18 -8.55 -24.33
C ILE A 16 13.88 -9.04 -25.01
N ARG A 17 13.27 -8.23 -25.88
CA ARG A 17 12.07 -8.63 -26.65
C ARG A 17 12.37 -9.67 -27.73
N ALA A 18 13.49 -9.55 -28.45
CA ALA A 18 13.94 -10.60 -29.36
C ALA A 18 14.21 -11.90 -28.60
N ALA A 19 14.85 -11.83 -27.43
CA ALA A 19 15.08 -12.99 -26.59
C ALA A 19 13.77 -13.63 -26.12
N ALA A 20 12.74 -12.84 -25.78
CA ALA A 20 11.40 -13.36 -25.44
C ALA A 20 10.72 -14.06 -26.62
N MET A 21 10.84 -13.54 -27.84
CA MET A 21 10.32 -14.21 -29.05
C MET A 21 11.02 -15.56 -29.32
N VAL A 22 12.34 -15.60 -29.10
CA VAL A 22 13.14 -16.83 -29.17
C VAL A 22 12.66 -17.84 -28.15
N VAL A 23 12.45 -17.41 -26.90
CA VAL A 23 11.91 -18.25 -25.81
C VAL A 23 10.52 -18.77 -26.14
N ASN A 24 9.63 -17.93 -26.67
CA ASN A 24 8.29 -18.36 -27.07
C ASN A 24 8.36 -19.49 -28.09
N LYS A 25 9.15 -19.31 -29.16
CA LYS A 25 9.27 -20.31 -30.21
C LYS A 25 9.91 -21.60 -29.72
N ALA A 26 10.89 -21.49 -28.82
CA ALA A 26 11.51 -22.66 -28.20
C ALA A 26 10.49 -23.44 -27.34
N TYR A 27 9.64 -22.77 -26.57
CA TYR A 27 8.57 -23.42 -25.80
C TYR A 27 7.51 -24.08 -26.69
N GLU A 28 7.10 -23.44 -27.79
CA GLU A 28 6.19 -24.07 -28.77
C GLU A 28 6.76 -25.39 -29.31
N ILE A 29 8.03 -25.38 -29.73
CA ILE A 29 8.70 -26.56 -30.28
C ILE A 29 8.88 -27.64 -29.21
N GLU A 30 9.27 -27.27 -27.99
CA GLU A 30 9.43 -28.22 -26.89
C GLU A 30 8.10 -28.89 -26.54
N ASN A 31 7.00 -28.12 -26.49
CA ASN A 31 5.67 -28.65 -26.19
C ASN A 31 5.06 -29.49 -27.33
N MET A 32 5.23 -29.08 -28.58
CA MET A 32 4.64 -29.79 -29.73
C MET A 32 5.46 -30.99 -30.19
N MET A 33 6.79 -30.87 -30.15
CA MET A 33 7.70 -31.82 -30.79
C MET A 33 8.56 -32.58 -29.79
N GLY A 34 8.59 -32.20 -28.51
CA GLY A 34 9.45 -32.80 -27.48
C GLY A 34 10.94 -32.48 -27.68
N THR A 35 11.27 -31.49 -28.51
CA THR A 35 12.64 -31.13 -28.88
C THR A 35 13.10 -29.90 -28.13
N SER A 36 14.21 -29.99 -27.40
CA SER A 36 14.82 -28.82 -26.75
C SER A 36 15.79 -28.13 -27.72
N ILE A 37 15.67 -26.80 -27.79
CA ILE A 37 16.52 -25.94 -28.64
C ILE A 37 17.54 -25.20 -27.78
N TYR A 38 18.75 -25.05 -28.31
CA TYR A 38 19.85 -24.28 -27.72
C TYR A 38 20.43 -23.31 -28.74
N ILE A 39 20.97 -22.20 -28.26
CA ILE A 39 21.69 -21.21 -29.08
C ILE A 39 23.15 -21.17 -28.61
N ARG A 40 24.08 -21.27 -29.56
CA ARG A 40 25.51 -21.11 -29.33
C ARG A 40 26.02 -19.87 -30.06
N ASN A 41 26.73 -19.01 -29.35
CA ASN A 41 27.40 -17.84 -29.94
C ASN A 41 28.78 -18.20 -30.52
N GLN A 42 29.48 -17.23 -31.11
CA GLN A 42 30.80 -17.45 -31.72
C GLN A 42 31.89 -17.82 -30.71
N SER A 43 31.75 -17.41 -29.45
CA SER A 43 32.67 -17.79 -28.37
C SER A 43 32.45 -19.23 -27.89
N GLY A 44 31.54 -20.00 -28.51
CA GLY A 44 31.24 -21.39 -28.16
C GLY A 44 30.32 -21.55 -26.96
N ARG A 45 29.80 -20.46 -26.37
CA ARG A 45 28.88 -20.51 -25.23
C ARG A 45 27.50 -20.93 -25.70
N GLU A 46 27.06 -22.11 -25.27
CA GLU A 46 25.75 -22.69 -25.58
C GLU A 46 24.78 -22.47 -24.41
N VAL A 47 23.57 -21.98 -24.69
CA VAL A 47 22.50 -21.76 -23.68
C VAL A 47 21.17 -22.33 -24.16
N PRO A 48 20.29 -22.80 -23.25
CA PRO A 48 18.94 -23.20 -23.62
C PRO A 48 18.16 -22.04 -24.23
N ALA A 49 17.46 -22.29 -25.33
CA ALA A 49 16.65 -21.26 -25.99
C ALA A 49 15.37 -20.92 -25.20
N THR A 50 15.04 -21.67 -24.15
CA THR A 50 13.95 -21.38 -23.20
C THR A 50 14.39 -20.47 -22.05
N ALA A 51 15.70 -20.18 -21.91
CA ALA A 51 16.25 -19.38 -20.82
C ALA A 51 16.46 -17.92 -21.23
N LEU A 52 15.44 -17.08 -21.01
CA LEU A 52 15.42 -15.66 -21.41
C LEU A 52 16.72 -14.90 -21.06
N MET A 53 17.11 -14.92 -19.79
CA MET A 53 18.30 -14.20 -19.31
C MET A 53 19.59 -14.77 -19.92
N ALA A 54 19.66 -16.08 -20.15
CA ALA A 54 20.84 -16.71 -20.71
C ALA A 54 21.04 -16.30 -22.17
N ILE A 55 19.96 -16.27 -22.96
CA ILE A 55 19.96 -15.80 -24.35
C ILE A 55 20.37 -14.32 -24.41
N HIS A 56 19.75 -13.47 -23.59
CA HIS A 56 20.10 -12.05 -23.54
C HIS A 56 21.58 -11.84 -23.14
N SER A 57 22.10 -12.67 -22.23
CA SER A 57 23.50 -12.61 -21.78
C SER A 57 24.53 -13.05 -22.83
N LEU A 58 24.11 -13.64 -23.95
CA LEU A 58 25.01 -13.93 -25.08
C LEU A 58 25.47 -12.65 -25.78
N ASN A 59 24.78 -11.52 -25.59
CA ASN A 59 25.11 -10.20 -26.15
C ASN A 59 25.36 -10.22 -27.68
N ILE A 60 24.58 -11.04 -28.40
CA ILE A 60 24.72 -11.28 -29.84
C ILE A 60 24.51 -9.97 -30.60
N LYS A 61 25.50 -9.60 -31.42
CA LYS A 61 25.49 -8.35 -32.19
C LYS A 61 24.75 -8.51 -33.54
N PRO A 62 24.27 -7.41 -34.14
CA PRO A 62 23.74 -7.45 -35.49
C PRO A 62 24.76 -8.04 -36.48
N GLY A 63 24.32 -8.96 -37.33
CA GLY A 63 25.16 -9.65 -38.32
C GLY A 63 25.97 -10.83 -37.77
N GLU A 64 25.92 -11.10 -36.45
CA GLU A 64 26.69 -12.18 -35.85
C GLU A 64 26.11 -13.56 -36.23
N ARG A 65 27.00 -14.50 -36.58
CA ARG A 65 26.64 -15.91 -36.79
C ARG A 65 26.41 -16.62 -35.46
N ILE A 66 25.30 -17.34 -35.35
CA ILE A 66 24.96 -18.22 -34.24
C ILE A 66 24.72 -19.63 -34.74
N THR A 67 24.95 -20.62 -33.88
CA THR A 67 24.60 -22.02 -34.17
C THR A 67 23.38 -22.41 -33.34
N ILE A 68 22.32 -22.83 -34.02
CA ILE A 68 21.13 -23.41 -33.41
C ILE A 68 21.38 -24.90 -33.24
N VAL A 69 21.10 -25.43 -32.05
CA VAL A 69 21.31 -26.85 -31.72
C VAL A 69 20.00 -27.45 -31.22
N ALA A 70 19.53 -28.51 -31.88
CA ALA A 70 18.31 -29.23 -31.51
C ALA A 70 18.66 -30.61 -30.91
N LYS A 71 18.07 -30.92 -29.74
CA LYS A 71 18.26 -32.19 -29.03
C LYS A 71 16.88 -32.78 -28.70
N GLY A 72 16.64 -34.05 -29.05
CA GLY A 72 15.37 -34.74 -28.82
C GLY A 72 14.84 -35.50 -30.04
N PRO A 73 13.57 -35.92 -30.03
CA PRO A 73 12.84 -36.34 -31.23
C PRO A 73 12.66 -35.19 -32.24
N ASN A 74 12.25 -35.49 -33.48
CA ASN A 74 11.83 -34.51 -34.50
C ASN A 74 12.81 -33.35 -34.80
N VAL A 75 14.12 -33.57 -34.61
CA VAL A 75 15.15 -32.51 -34.67
C VAL A 75 15.25 -31.77 -36.01
N ASN A 76 14.91 -32.42 -37.14
CA ASN A 76 14.93 -31.75 -38.45
C ASN A 76 13.81 -30.71 -38.56
N GLU A 77 12.58 -31.11 -38.25
CA GLU A 77 11.41 -30.22 -38.30
C GLU A 77 11.52 -29.09 -37.27
N ALA A 78 11.97 -29.42 -36.07
CA ALA A 78 12.21 -28.46 -35.00
C ALA A 78 13.25 -27.39 -35.40
N ILE A 79 14.38 -27.79 -35.99
CA ILE A 79 15.43 -26.83 -36.36
C ILE A 79 14.98 -25.94 -37.53
N ASP A 80 14.21 -26.48 -38.48
CA ASP A 80 13.72 -25.72 -39.62
C ASP A 80 12.65 -24.70 -39.19
N SER A 81 11.68 -25.13 -38.37
CA SER A 81 10.68 -24.26 -37.74
C SER A 81 11.31 -23.14 -36.90
N PHE A 82 12.34 -23.46 -36.12
CA PHE A 82 13.05 -22.46 -35.31
C PHE A 82 13.86 -21.48 -36.17
N LYS A 83 14.47 -21.95 -37.27
CA LYS A 83 15.28 -21.13 -38.16
C LYS A 83 14.46 -20.07 -38.92
N GLU A 84 13.17 -20.32 -39.16
CA GLU A 84 12.28 -19.31 -39.76
C GLU A 84 12.16 -18.05 -38.91
N LEU A 85 12.30 -18.16 -37.59
CA LEU A 85 12.26 -17.04 -36.67
C LEU A 85 13.33 -15.97 -37.00
N PHE A 86 14.50 -16.40 -37.48
CA PHE A 86 15.62 -15.52 -37.83
C PHE A 86 15.57 -14.98 -39.27
N LYS A 87 14.55 -15.36 -40.05
CA LYS A 87 14.32 -14.81 -41.40
C LYS A 87 13.51 -13.50 -41.38
N ARG A 88 12.84 -13.20 -40.25
CA ARG A 88 12.06 -11.98 -40.04
C ARG A 88 12.76 -11.04 -39.07
N ASP A 89 12.39 -9.77 -39.11
CA ASP A 89 12.76 -8.84 -38.05
C ASP A 89 12.08 -9.33 -36.76
N LEU A 90 12.89 -9.77 -35.79
CA LEU A 90 12.52 -10.27 -34.45
C LEU A 90 11.83 -9.18 -33.61
N LEU A 91 10.74 -8.67 -34.17
CA LEU A 91 9.85 -7.64 -33.67
C LEU A 91 8.44 -8.19 -33.80
N PRO A 92 7.57 -7.92 -32.81
CA PRO A 92 6.16 -8.24 -32.92
C PRO A 92 5.55 -7.58 -34.15
N GLN A 93 4.94 -8.38 -35.03
CA GLN A 93 4.31 -7.90 -36.26
C GLN A 93 2.80 -7.67 -36.07
N SER A 94 2.25 -8.06 -34.93
CA SER A 94 0.85 -7.88 -34.59
C SER A 94 0.65 -7.54 -33.10
N PRO A 95 -0.50 -6.94 -32.73
CA PRO A 95 -0.85 -6.72 -31.33
C PRO A 95 -0.85 -8.01 -30.50
N VAL A 96 -1.26 -9.14 -31.10
CA VAL A 96 -1.30 -10.45 -30.42
C VAL A 96 0.11 -10.96 -30.13
N GLU A 97 1.05 -10.83 -31.07
CA GLU A 97 2.45 -11.19 -30.82
C GLU A 97 3.10 -10.28 -29.77
N LEU A 98 2.72 -9.00 -29.71
CA LEU A 98 3.24 -8.06 -28.72
C LEU A 98 2.76 -8.45 -27.31
N GLU A 99 1.47 -8.75 -27.17
CA GLU A 99 0.87 -9.23 -25.92
C GLU A 99 1.56 -10.51 -25.43
N GLN A 100 1.81 -11.48 -26.31
CA GLN A 100 2.54 -12.72 -25.97
C GLN A 100 3.97 -12.46 -25.46
N VAL A 101 4.68 -11.51 -26.07
CA VAL A 101 6.03 -11.13 -25.65
C VAL A 101 5.99 -10.48 -24.26
N ASP A 102 5.08 -9.54 -24.04
CA ASP A 102 4.93 -8.86 -22.75
C ASP A 102 4.54 -9.86 -21.65
N ASP A 103 3.65 -10.82 -21.95
CA ASP A 103 3.28 -11.95 -21.09
C ASP A 103 4.49 -12.78 -20.64
N ILE A 104 5.41 -13.06 -21.55
CA ILE A 104 6.64 -13.82 -21.27
C ILE A 104 7.56 -13.01 -20.37
N LEU A 105 7.69 -11.71 -20.61
CA LEU A 105 8.51 -10.82 -19.77
C LEU A 105 7.94 -10.72 -18.35
N GLU A 106 6.62 -10.58 -18.22
CA GLU A 106 5.94 -10.54 -16.93
C GLU A 106 6.08 -11.86 -16.18
N LYS A 107 5.79 -12.99 -16.84
CA LYS A 107 5.94 -14.34 -16.24
C LYS A 107 7.37 -14.60 -15.80
N ASN A 108 8.37 -14.18 -16.58
CA ASN A 108 9.78 -14.31 -16.18
C ASN A 108 10.14 -13.43 -14.98
N THR A 109 9.58 -12.22 -14.89
CA THR A 109 9.78 -11.32 -13.75
C THR A 109 9.20 -11.91 -12.46
N ILE A 110 7.96 -12.41 -12.51
CA ILE A 110 7.31 -13.08 -11.36
C ILE A 110 8.09 -14.33 -10.94
N LYS A 111 8.55 -15.15 -11.90
CA LYS A 111 9.39 -16.33 -11.60
C LYS A 111 10.69 -15.94 -10.90
N ALA A 112 11.37 -14.88 -11.37
CA ALA A 112 12.61 -14.41 -10.76
C ALA A 112 12.40 -13.92 -9.31
N ASP A 113 11.33 -13.16 -9.06
CA ASP A 113 10.99 -12.68 -7.71
C ASP A 113 10.67 -13.86 -6.76
N ARG A 114 9.92 -14.88 -7.23
CA ARG A 114 9.66 -16.10 -6.45
C ARG A 114 10.92 -16.92 -6.15
N ILE A 115 11.84 -17.02 -7.11
CA ILE A 115 13.14 -17.68 -6.88
C ILE A 115 13.92 -16.91 -5.82
N PHE A 116 13.94 -15.58 -5.92
CA PHE A 116 14.62 -14.71 -4.96
C PHE A 116 14.04 -14.85 -3.53
N ASP A 117 12.73 -14.94 -3.40
CA ASP A 117 12.04 -15.18 -2.12
C ASP A 117 12.22 -16.61 -1.58
N SER A 118 12.55 -17.59 -2.42
CA SER A 118 12.79 -18.97 -1.98
C SER A 118 14.16 -19.18 -1.31
N ILE A 119 15.08 -18.22 -1.44
CA ILE A 119 16.42 -18.32 -0.87
C ILE A 119 16.33 -18.22 0.66
N GLY A 120 16.85 -19.21 1.38
CA GLY A 120 16.82 -19.28 2.85
C GLY A 120 17.75 -18.30 3.59
N LEU A 121 18.41 -17.39 2.88
CA LEU A 121 19.24 -16.32 3.41
C LEU A 121 18.51 -14.98 3.22
N GLY A 122 18.67 -14.04 4.15
CA GLY A 122 18.20 -12.67 3.93
C GLY A 122 19.07 -12.02 2.88
N ILE A 123 18.50 -11.43 1.83
CA ILE A 123 19.26 -10.71 0.81
C ILE A 123 18.67 -9.33 0.64
N ILE A 124 19.50 -8.30 0.77
CA ILE A 124 19.22 -6.93 0.38
C ILE A 124 20.17 -6.56 -0.75
N VAL A 125 19.66 -5.92 -1.79
CA VAL A 125 20.45 -5.34 -2.88
C VAL A 125 20.23 -3.84 -2.87
N THR A 126 21.33 -3.09 -2.95
CA THR A 126 21.32 -1.63 -3.02
C THR A 126 21.90 -1.14 -4.33
N ASN A 127 21.62 0.10 -4.71
CA ASN A 127 22.38 0.82 -5.73
C ASN A 127 23.72 1.32 -5.15
N LYS A 128 24.55 1.97 -5.98
CA LYS A 128 25.84 2.56 -5.56
C LYS A 128 25.75 3.57 -4.40
N MET A 129 24.59 4.20 -4.17
CA MET A 129 24.35 5.18 -3.11
C MET A 129 23.83 4.55 -1.81
N GLY A 130 23.64 3.21 -1.79
CA GLY A 130 23.08 2.50 -0.65
C GLY A 130 21.56 2.52 -0.58
N THR A 131 20.85 2.99 -1.61
CA THR A 131 19.39 2.87 -1.69
C THR A 131 19.01 1.43 -2.00
N VAL A 132 18.13 0.82 -1.21
CA VAL A 132 17.67 -0.55 -1.44
C VAL A 132 16.81 -0.64 -2.71
N ILE A 133 17.19 -1.52 -3.61
CA ILE A 133 16.48 -1.77 -4.88
C ILE A 133 15.77 -3.12 -4.91
N LEU A 134 16.25 -4.11 -4.14
CA LEU A 134 15.62 -5.42 -4.00
C LEU A 134 15.84 -5.95 -2.58
N CYS A 135 14.87 -6.65 -2.00
CA CYS A 135 15.10 -7.48 -0.83
C CYS A 135 14.14 -8.68 -0.81
N ASN A 136 14.58 -9.81 -0.26
CA ASN A 136 13.76 -11.02 -0.22
C ASN A 136 12.98 -11.14 1.09
N ARG A 137 11.95 -11.99 1.11
CA ARG A 137 11.07 -12.19 2.26
C ARG A 137 11.80 -12.53 3.57
N ILE A 138 12.95 -13.21 3.51
CA ILE A 138 13.72 -13.56 4.71
C ILE A 138 14.21 -12.30 5.44
N VAL A 139 14.47 -11.20 4.74
CA VAL A 139 14.81 -9.91 5.35
C VAL A 139 13.68 -9.38 6.23
N GLU A 140 12.42 -9.55 5.81
CA GLU A 140 11.26 -9.13 6.62
C GLU A 140 11.23 -9.87 7.96
N ASP A 141 11.48 -11.19 7.93
CA ASP A 141 11.49 -12.03 9.13
C ASP A 141 12.67 -11.74 10.05
N LEU A 142 13.79 -11.27 9.49
CA LEU A 142 15.00 -10.93 10.25
C LEU A 142 14.90 -9.56 10.89
N ILE A 143 14.49 -8.54 10.13
CA ILE A 143 14.49 -7.14 10.55
C ILE A 143 13.13 -6.74 11.18
N GLY A 144 12.05 -7.45 10.86
CA GLY A 144 10.70 -7.10 11.31
C GLY A 144 10.07 -5.93 10.55
N ILE A 145 10.63 -5.56 9.40
CA ILE A 145 10.12 -4.51 8.49
C ILE A 145 9.60 -5.16 7.21
N LYS A 146 8.42 -4.76 6.71
CA LYS A 146 7.90 -5.26 5.42
C LYS A 146 8.71 -4.75 4.23
N LYS A 147 8.85 -5.57 3.19
CA LYS A 147 9.62 -5.34 1.96
C LYS A 147 9.31 -3.99 1.34
N HIS A 148 8.05 -3.56 1.31
CA HIS A 148 7.68 -2.27 0.74
C HIS A 148 8.20 -1.05 1.50
N TYR A 149 8.49 -1.18 2.81
CA TYR A 149 9.20 -0.13 3.55
C TYR A 149 10.71 -0.22 3.34
N ILE A 150 11.27 -1.40 3.09
CA ILE A 150 12.72 -1.55 2.89
C ILE A 150 13.13 -0.97 1.53
N LEU A 151 12.34 -1.26 0.48
CA LEU A 151 12.60 -0.80 -0.88
C LEU A 151 12.58 0.73 -0.97
N GLY A 152 13.53 1.31 -1.71
CA GLY A 152 13.66 2.76 -1.90
C GLY A 152 14.33 3.52 -0.75
N SER A 153 14.45 2.90 0.42
CA SER A 153 15.11 3.51 1.58
C SER A 153 16.63 3.40 1.52
N ASN A 154 17.35 4.29 2.21
CA ASN A 154 18.79 4.13 2.39
C ASN A 154 19.09 3.03 3.42
N ILE A 155 20.01 2.13 3.09
CA ILE A 155 20.35 0.99 3.95
C ILE A 155 20.92 1.40 5.30
N LYS A 156 21.56 2.58 5.41
CA LYS A 156 22.08 3.10 6.68
C LYS A 156 20.98 3.48 7.67
N ASP A 157 19.80 3.84 7.16
CA ASP A 157 18.65 4.15 8.01
C ASP A 157 18.06 2.84 8.57
N ILE A 158 18.08 1.77 7.77
CA ILE A 158 17.59 0.43 8.16
C ILE A 158 18.58 -0.29 9.09
N ILE A 159 19.88 -0.17 8.80
CA ILE A 159 20.97 -0.85 9.50
C ILE A 159 22.02 0.20 9.87
N PRO A 160 21.90 0.83 11.06
CA PRO A 160 22.86 1.81 11.52
C PRO A 160 24.27 1.23 11.61
N GLY A 161 25.26 2.01 11.16
CA GLY A 161 26.67 1.59 11.19
C GLY A 161 27.08 0.63 10.07
N ILE A 162 26.17 0.28 9.14
CA ILE A 162 26.57 -0.47 7.95
C ILE A 162 27.50 0.37 7.08
N ASP A 163 28.68 -0.18 6.79
CA ASP A 163 29.64 0.41 5.86
C ASP A 163 29.67 -0.37 4.55
N LEU A 164 29.27 0.29 3.47
CA LEU A 164 29.31 -0.27 2.11
C LEU A 164 30.68 -0.07 1.44
N THR A 165 31.55 0.78 2.00
CA THR A 165 32.83 1.16 1.38
C THR A 165 33.92 0.12 1.61
N THR A 166 33.84 -0.63 2.71
CA THR A 166 34.70 -1.77 2.99
C THR A 166 34.10 -3.05 2.38
N ALA A 167 34.35 -3.29 1.10
CA ALA A 167 33.82 -4.43 0.32
C ALA A 167 34.30 -5.84 0.76
N SER A 168 34.61 -6.03 2.04
CA SER A 168 35.05 -7.31 2.64
C SER A 168 34.73 -7.43 4.13
N SER A 169 33.92 -6.53 4.70
CA SER A 169 33.55 -6.57 6.11
C SER A 169 32.50 -7.64 6.38
N VAL A 170 32.88 -8.72 7.06
CA VAL A 170 31.96 -9.66 7.70
C VAL A 170 31.53 -9.04 9.02
N GLY A 171 30.28 -8.58 9.10
CA GLY A 171 29.70 -8.06 10.34
C GLY A 171 28.81 -9.09 11.01
N ILE A 172 28.94 -9.29 12.32
CA ILE A 172 27.97 -10.11 13.08
C ILE A 172 26.91 -9.16 13.63
N GLY A 173 25.68 -9.31 13.18
CA GLY A 173 24.55 -8.55 13.70
C GLY A 173 23.69 -9.33 14.69
N ILE A 174 23.23 -8.64 15.73
CA ILE A 174 22.28 -9.16 16.71
C ILE A 174 20.91 -8.56 16.40
N PHE A 175 19.88 -9.40 16.29
CA PHE A 175 18.50 -8.95 16.11
C PHE A 175 17.75 -9.01 17.45
N GLY A 176 17.10 -7.91 17.82
CA GLY A 176 16.21 -7.84 18.98
C GLY A 176 15.29 -6.61 18.91
N LEU A 177 13.98 -6.84 19.03
CA LEU A 177 12.96 -5.79 19.17
C LEU A 177 12.41 -5.68 20.61
N ASP A 178 12.78 -6.61 21.51
CA ASP A 178 12.27 -6.69 22.88
C ASP A 178 13.28 -7.41 23.81
N GLU A 179 13.34 -7.00 25.08
CA GLU A 179 14.20 -7.56 26.14
C GLU A 179 13.91 -9.06 26.40
N ASN A 180 12.77 -9.59 25.93
CA ASN A 180 12.34 -10.98 26.11
C ASN A 180 12.35 -11.86 24.84
N ALA A 181 12.73 -11.36 23.67
CA ALA A 181 12.75 -12.16 22.43
C ALA A 181 14.13 -12.76 22.15
N LYS A 182 14.17 -14.07 21.85
CA LYS A 182 15.37 -14.87 21.54
C LYS A 182 16.30 -14.14 20.55
N ARG A 183 17.48 -13.71 21.02
CA ARG A 183 18.55 -13.14 20.18
C ARG A 183 18.88 -14.11 19.05
N LYS A 184 18.72 -13.68 17.81
CA LYS A 184 19.28 -14.36 16.65
C LYS A 184 20.55 -13.59 16.24
N LEU A 185 21.62 -14.31 15.99
CA LEU A 185 22.86 -13.78 15.42
C LEU A 185 22.78 -14.01 13.91
N ALA A 186 22.90 -12.96 13.09
CA ALA A 186 23.18 -13.15 11.66
C ALA A 186 24.49 -12.51 11.26
N SER A 187 25.29 -13.28 10.53
CA SER A 187 26.42 -12.74 9.78
C SER A 187 25.89 -11.99 8.57
N THR A 188 26.46 -10.82 8.31
CA THR A 188 26.22 -9.99 7.14
C THR A 188 27.46 -10.00 6.24
N ASP A 189 27.32 -10.47 5.01
CA ASP A 189 28.37 -10.42 3.97
C ASP A 189 27.96 -9.38 2.92
N ILE A 190 28.81 -8.36 2.72
CA ILE A 190 28.56 -7.25 1.79
C ILE A 190 29.47 -7.43 0.57
N LYS A 191 28.86 -7.62 -0.61
CA LYS A 191 29.57 -7.78 -1.88
C LYS A 191 29.17 -6.71 -2.88
N PRO A 192 30.13 -6.06 -3.56
CA PRO A 192 29.82 -5.16 -4.66
C PRO A 192 29.27 -5.96 -5.85
N ILE A 193 28.30 -5.37 -6.53
CA ILE A 193 27.73 -5.86 -7.78
C ILE A 193 28.31 -5.02 -8.91
N PHE A 194 28.95 -5.67 -9.88
CA PHE A 194 29.54 -5.02 -11.04
C PHE A 194 28.66 -5.18 -12.28
N ILE A 195 28.45 -4.09 -13.01
CA ILE A 195 27.84 -4.07 -14.33
C ILE A 195 28.80 -3.32 -15.26
N GLU A 196 29.21 -3.94 -16.36
CA GLU A 196 30.16 -3.36 -17.34
C GLU A 196 31.51 -2.89 -16.76
N GLY A 197 31.91 -3.44 -15.62
CA GLY A 197 33.17 -3.10 -14.93
C GLY A 197 33.01 -2.03 -13.84
N ASP A 198 31.85 -1.37 -13.76
CA ASP A 198 31.53 -0.37 -12.74
C ASP A 198 30.68 -0.97 -11.61
N ILE A 199 30.84 -0.44 -10.40
CA ILE A 199 29.99 -0.81 -9.26
C ILE A 199 28.58 -0.27 -9.50
N ALA A 200 27.65 -1.18 -9.77
CA ALA A 200 26.22 -0.87 -9.87
C ALA A 200 25.57 -0.72 -8.49
N GLY A 201 26.10 -1.42 -7.49
CA GLY A 201 25.58 -1.41 -6.13
C GLY A 201 26.18 -2.49 -5.25
N TYR A 202 25.46 -2.88 -4.19
CA TYR A 202 25.95 -3.85 -3.20
C TYR A 202 24.86 -4.87 -2.85
N SER A 203 25.23 -6.15 -2.79
CA SER A 203 24.42 -7.21 -2.19
C SER A 203 24.85 -7.47 -0.75
N ILE A 204 23.89 -7.56 0.15
CA ILE A 204 24.06 -7.73 1.59
C ILE A 204 23.32 -9.01 1.98
N ILE A 205 24.05 -10.00 2.48
CA ILE A 205 23.52 -11.34 2.74
C ILE A 205 23.51 -11.64 4.24
N PHE A 206 22.35 -11.98 4.79
CA PHE A 206 22.12 -12.34 6.19
C PHE A 206 21.98 -13.85 6.35
N ASN A 207 22.83 -14.46 7.17
CA ASN A 207 22.74 -15.89 7.51
C ASN A 207 22.11 -16.11 8.89
N LYS A 208 20.98 -16.81 8.94
CA LYS A 208 20.17 -17.06 10.15
C LYS A 208 20.84 -17.98 11.20
N ASN A 209 21.92 -18.68 10.84
CA ASN A 209 22.60 -19.64 11.71
C ASN A 209 24.10 -19.34 11.81
N VAL A 210 24.51 -18.64 12.88
CA VAL A 210 25.92 -18.58 13.30
C VAL A 210 26.04 -19.29 14.64
N SER A 211 26.49 -20.55 14.62
CA SER A 211 26.68 -21.38 15.82
C SER A 211 28.08 -21.22 16.45
N THR A 212 28.88 -20.26 16.01
CA THR A 212 30.25 -20.06 16.51
C THR A 212 30.49 -18.57 16.74
N ALA A 213 30.24 -18.11 17.96
CA ALA A 213 30.45 -16.74 18.41
C ALA A 213 31.82 -16.51 19.08
N GLU A 214 32.78 -17.44 18.91
CA GLU A 214 34.00 -17.45 19.74
C GLU A 214 35.29 -16.96 19.07
N SER A 215 35.26 -16.39 17.86
CA SER A 215 36.50 -16.02 17.16
C SER A 215 36.50 -14.70 16.38
N PHE A 216 35.46 -13.87 16.51
CA PHE A 216 35.45 -12.54 15.91
C PHE A 216 35.49 -11.47 17.01
N SER A 217 36.47 -10.57 16.91
CA SER A 217 36.68 -9.44 17.82
C SER A 217 35.38 -8.65 18.02
N SER A 218 35.16 -8.19 19.25
CA SER A 218 34.02 -7.37 19.71
C SER A 218 33.78 -6.09 18.91
N ASP A 219 34.68 -5.74 18.00
CA ASP A 219 34.71 -4.48 17.26
C ASP A 219 33.79 -4.44 16.03
N PHE A 220 33.18 -5.58 15.63
CA PHE A 220 32.34 -5.68 14.42
C PHE A 220 30.92 -6.21 14.70
N THR A 221 30.25 -5.64 15.71
CA THR A 221 28.83 -5.88 15.98
C THR A 221 27.95 -4.87 15.26
N LEU A 222 27.07 -5.34 14.36
CA LEU A 222 26.07 -4.49 13.70
C LEU A 222 24.75 -4.56 14.48
N ASP A 223 24.17 -3.41 14.82
CA ASP A 223 22.82 -3.36 15.35
C ASP A 223 21.84 -3.37 14.17
N ILE A 224 21.10 -4.46 14.01
CA ILE A 224 20.14 -4.63 12.90
C ILE A 224 18.71 -4.46 13.42
N SER A 225 18.53 -3.64 14.47
CA SER A 225 17.22 -3.20 14.92
C SER A 225 16.75 -1.99 14.10
N PRO A 226 15.45 -1.94 13.76
CA PRO A 226 14.93 -0.79 13.04
C PRO A 226 14.98 0.45 13.96
N THR A 227 15.66 1.50 13.50
CA THR A 227 15.76 2.74 14.25
C THR A 227 14.39 3.42 14.34
N LYS A 228 14.10 4.05 15.49
CA LYS A 228 12.93 4.93 15.61
C LYS A 228 12.90 5.94 14.46
N ASP A 229 14.06 6.49 14.10
CA ASP A 229 14.22 7.46 13.01
C ASP A 229 13.84 6.89 11.64
N PHE A 230 14.15 5.62 11.32
CA PHE A 230 13.72 4.98 10.07
C PHE A 230 12.18 4.87 9.96
N TYR A 231 11.52 4.45 11.05
CA TYR A 231 10.07 4.40 11.09
C TYR A 231 9.44 5.81 11.02
N PHE A 232 10.04 6.80 11.67
CA PHE A 232 9.59 8.20 11.59
C PHE A 232 9.80 8.81 10.21
N LYS A 233 10.94 8.53 9.56
CA LYS A 233 11.32 9.08 8.26
C LYS A 233 10.43 8.55 7.13
N GLN A 234 10.04 7.29 7.16
CA GLN A 234 9.14 6.76 6.14
C GLN A 234 7.66 7.06 6.41
N ALA A 235 7.26 7.13 7.68
CA ALA A 235 5.97 7.73 8.03
C ALA A 235 5.89 9.21 7.58
N SER A 236 7.03 9.90 7.48
CA SER A 236 7.13 11.26 6.95
C SER A 236 7.29 11.38 5.42
N GLU A 237 7.54 10.28 4.69
CA GLU A 237 7.57 10.28 3.21
C GLU A 237 6.18 10.26 2.58
N PHE A 238 5.14 9.92 3.36
CA PHE A 238 3.80 10.37 3.05
C PHE A 238 3.68 11.82 3.51
N GLU A 239 4.10 12.77 2.67
CA GLU A 239 3.75 14.18 2.83
C GLU A 239 2.23 14.33 2.69
N PHE A 240 1.51 13.98 3.75
CA PHE A 240 0.13 14.40 3.86
C PHE A 240 0.15 15.92 4.08
N GLU A 241 -0.73 16.64 3.37
CA GLU A 241 -0.98 18.05 3.70
C GLU A 241 -1.27 18.18 5.21
N GLU A 242 -0.91 19.32 5.80
CA GLU A 242 -1.09 19.67 7.23
C GLU A 242 -2.48 19.29 7.79
N ALA A 243 -3.48 19.22 6.92
CA ALA A 243 -4.82 18.69 7.15
C ALA A 243 -4.89 17.32 7.85
N PHE A 244 -3.99 16.38 7.54
CA PHE A 244 -3.99 15.01 8.10
C PHE A 244 -3.02 14.82 9.27
N ASN A 245 -2.12 15.77 9.54
CA ASN A 245 -1.11 15.67 10.61
C ASN A 245 -1.70 15.50 12.02
N ASN A 246 -2.97 15.89 12.19
CA ASN A 246 -3.70 15.73 13.46
C ASN A 246 -4.28 14.32 13.66
N ILE A 247 -4.11 13.41 12.69
CA ILE A 247 -4.58 12.03 12.76
C ILE A 247 -3.42 11.14 13.21
N ILE A 248 -3.55 10.58 14.41
CA ILE A 248 -2.51 9.74 15.01
C ILE A 248 -2.71 8.28 14.62
N GLY A 249 -1.71 7.69 14.00
CA GLY A 249 -1.63 6.26 13.70
C GLY A 249 -0.59 5.95 12.63
N ARG A 250 0.06 4.79 12.74
CA ARG A 250 1.14 4.30 11.87
C ARG A 250 0.91 2.89 11.35
N SER A 251 -0.15 2.23 11.78
CA SER A 251 -0.50 0.89 11.30
C SER A 251 -0.77 0.90 9.79
N GLU A 252 -0.28 -0.13 9.11
CA GLU A 252 -0.39 -0.27 7.64
C GLU A 252 -1.82 -0.14 7.14
N LYS A 253 -2.77 -0.84 7.80
CA LYS A 253 -4.20 -0.77 7.46
C LYS A 253 -4.76 0.65 7.57
N PHE A 254 -4.30 1.43 8.55
CA PHE A 254 -4.77 2.79 8.73
C PHE A 254 -4.11 3.75 7.75
N ALA A 255 -2.80 3.60 7.49
CA ALA A 255 -2.08 4.39 6.49
C ALA A 255 -2.69 4.24 5.09
N VAL A 256 -3.04 3.01 4.67
CA VAL A 256 -3.74 2.76 3.40
C VAL A 256 -5.08 3.50 3.35
N ALA A 257 -5.86 3.47 4.44
CA ALA A 257 -7.12 4.21 4.50
C ALA A 257 -6.92 5.73 4.39
N LEU A 258 -5.86 6.28 4.99
CA LEU A 258 -5.51 7.69 4.90
C LEU A 258 -4.99 8.09 3.51
N ASP A 259 -4.24 7.24 2.82
CA ASP A 259 -3.81 7.48 1.44
C ASP A 259 -5.01 7.56 0.47
N ILE A 260 -5.97 6.64 0.62
CA ILE A 260 -7.23 6.70 -0.16
C ILE A 260 -8.00 7.99 0.19
N ALA A 261 -8.07 8.36 1.47
CA ALA A 261 -8.71 9.61 1.90
C ALA A 261 -8.04 10.84 1.28
N PHE A 262 -6.70 10.86 1.24
CA PHE A 262 -5.93 11.94 0.65
C PHE A 262 -6.15 12.05 -0.86
N LYS A 263 -6.09 10.92 -1.60
CA LYS A 263 -6.40 10.89 -3.03
C LYS A 263 -7.83 11.33 -3.31
N ALA A 264 -8.79 10.88 -2.49
CA ALA A 264 -10.18 11.29 -2.58
C ALA A 264 -10.33 12.80 -2.34
N ALA A 265 -9.58 13.40 -1.43
CA ALA A 265 -9.66 14.83 -1.13
C ALA A 265 -9.44 15.71 -2.37
N LYS A 266 -8.59 15.28 -3.31
CA LYS A 266 -8.27 16.01 -4.56
C LYS A 266 -9.36 15.98 -5.62
N THR A 267 -10.41 15.17 -5.43
CA THR A 267 -11.56 15.09 -6.35
C THR A 267 -12.85 15.62 -5.69
N SER A 268 -13.91 15.79 -6.47
CA SER A 268 -15.25 16.14 -5.98
C SER A 268 -16.14 14.92 -5.71
N SER A 269 -15.59 13.70 -5.78
CA SER A 269 -16.35 12.46 -5.61
C SER A 269 -16.92 12.34 -4.20
N THR A 270 -18.07 11.66 -4.11
CA THR A 270 -18.65 11.23 -2.84
C THR A 270 -17.73 10.23 -2.17
N VAL A 271 -17.53 10.39 -0.86
CA VAL A 271 -16.70 9.49 -0.06
C VAL A 271 -17.57 8.80 0.98
N LEU A 272 -17.43 7.48 1.11
CA LEU A 272 -18.09 6.68 2.14
C LEU A 272 -17.05 6.14 3.12
N ILE A 273 -17.08 6.63 4.35
CA ILE A 273 -16.17 6.20 5.43
C ILE A 273 -16.86 5.14 6.28
N GLN A 274 -16.39 3.90 6.20
CA GLN A 274 -16.89 2.79 6.99
C GLN A 274 -15.97 2.50 8.17
N GLY A 275 -16.53 2.03 9.27
CA GLY A 275 -15.76 1.57 10.41
C GLY A 275 -16.54 1.67 11.71
N GLU A 276 -16.08 0.93 12.71
CA GLU A 276 -16.74 0.87 14.02
C GLU A 276 -16.85 2.25 14.68
N SER A 277 -17.71 2.34 15.69
CA SER A 277 -17.84 3.56 16.48
C SER A 277 -16.52 3.89 17.20
N GLY A 278 -16.11 5.16 17.16
CA GLY A 278 -14.89 5.61 17.84
C GLY A 278 -13.58 5.34 17.11
N THR A 279 -13.59 4.97 15.82
CA THR A 279 -12.36 4.76 15.01
C THR A 279 -11.75 6.05 14.44
N GLY A 280 -12.47 7.17 14.48
CA GLY A 280 -11.99 8.48 13.99
C GLY A 280 -12.58 8.96 12.66
N LYS A 281 -13.71 8.40 12.21
CA LYS A 281 -14.39 8.76 10.95
C LYS A 281 -14.55 10.28 10.74
N GLU A 282 -14.95 10.99 11.79
CA GLU A 282 -15.12 12.45 11.76
C GLU A 282 -13.80 13.21 11.49
N LEU A 283 -12.68 12.76 12.07
CA LEU A 283 -11.37 13.38 11.86
C LEU A 283 -10.92 13.18 10.40
N VAL A 284 -11.13 11.98 9.86
CA VAL A 284 -10.83 11.68 8.46
C VAL A 284 -11.69 12.53 7.52
N ALA A 285 -12.98 12.68 7.80
CA ALA A 285 -13.86 13.55 7.00
C ALA A 285 -13.41 15.03 7.02
N GLN A 286 -13.00 15.55 8.18
CA GLN A 286 -12.45 16.90 8.28
C GLN A 286 -11.14 17.04 7.50
N ALA A 287 -10.26 16.05 7.56
CA ALA A 287 -9.00 16.05 6.83
C ALA A 287 -9.23 16.04 5.30
N ILE A 288 -10.18 15.23 4.82
CA ILE A 288 -10.61 15.22 3.42
C ILE A 288 -11.07 16.61 2.98
N HIS A 289 -11.90 17.29 3.77
CA HIS A 289 -12.35 18.64 3.44
C HIS A 289 -11.19 19.65 3.39
N ARG A 290 -10.33 19.65 4.41
CA ARG A 290 -9.18 20.57 4.53
C ARG A 290 -8.14 20.37 3.43
N ALA A 291 -7.99 19.15 2.92
CA ALA A 291 -7.08 18.81 1.82
C ALA A 291 -7.71 18.96 0.42
N SER A 292 -8.98 19.39 0.35
CA SER A 292 -9.72 19.55 -0.91
C SER A 292 -9.65 20.97 -1.48
N ASN A 293 -10.07 21.12 -2.73
CA ASN A 293 -10.26 22.42 -3.37
C ASN A 293 -11.35 23.28 -2.68
N ARG A 294 -12.15 22.70 -1.77
CA ARG A 294 -13.21 23.38 -1.01
C ARG A 294 -12.80 23.72 0.43
N ARG A 295 -11.51 23.65 0.77
CA ARG A 295 -10.99 23.86 2.14
C ARG A 295 -11.34 25.19 2.81
N ASN A 296 -11.63 26.22 2.02
CA ASN A 296 -12.02 27.56 2.49
C ASN A 296 -13.54 27.77 2.54
N ALA A 297 -14.32 26.77 2.08
CA ALA A 297 -15.78 26.81 2.06
C ALA A 297 -16.35 26.10 3.31
N PRO A 298 -17.67 26.19 3.57
CA PRO A 298 -18.26 25.60 4.77
C PRO A 298 -18.05 24.07 4.88
N PHE A 299 -17.78 23.60 6.10
CA PHE A 299 -17.84 22.19 6.46
C PHE A 299 -18.99 21.96 7.45
N ILE A 300 -20.11 21.44 6.96
CA ILE A 300 -21.33 21.26 7.74
C ILE A 300 -21.41 19.81 8.20
N LYS A 301 -21.42 19.59 9.52
CA LYS A 301 -21.58 18.26 10.12
C LYS A 301 -23.05 18.00 10.44
N VAL A 302 -23.51 16.80 10.14
CA VAL A 302 -24.83 16.31 10.51
C VAL A 302 -24.67 14.91 11.09
N ASN A 303 -25.11 14.73 12.33
CA ASN A 303 -25.15 13.43 12.98
C ASN A 303 -26.59 12.89 12.87
N CYS A 304 -26.78 11.79 12.15
CA CYS A 304 -28.10 11.20 11.91
C CYS A 304 -28.75 10.61 13.17
N PRO A 305 -28.03 9.90 14.06
CA PRO A 305 -28.60 9.40 15.31
C PRO A 305 -28.86 10.52 16.33
N GLY A 306 -30.04 10.48 16.94
CA GLY A 306 -30.44 11.35 18.05
C GLY A 306 -31.46 12.44 17.71
N ILE A 307 -31.83 12.58 16.44
CA ILE A 307 -32.87 13.53 15.98
C ILE A 307 -34.11 12.73 15.54
N PRO A 308 -35.32 13.03 16.08
CA PRO A 308 -36.56 12.46 15.56
C PRO A 308 -36.68 12.66 14.05
N THR A 309 -37.15 11.66 13.31
CA THR A 309 -37.19 11.66 11.83
C THR A 309 -37.76 12.94 11.22
N ASN A 310 -38.87 13.44 11.77
CA ASN A 310 -39.53 14.66 11.30
C ASN A 310 -38.67 15.92 11.48
N LEU A 311 -37.84 15.94 12.53
CA LEU A 311 -36.87 17.01 12.76
C LEU A 311 -35.63 16.83 11.88
N MET A 312 -35.22 15.59 11.60
CA MET A 312 -34.07 15.30 10.74
C MET A 312 -34.28 15.82 9.31
N GLU A 313 -35.49 15.61 8.77
CA GLU A 313 -35.87 16.16 7.47
C GLU A 313 -35.76 17.69 7.45
N SER A 314 -36.33 18.34 8.46
CA SER A 314 -36.28 19.79 8.62
C SER A 314 -34.85 20.32 8.87
N GLU A 315 -33.97 19.56 9.53
CA GLU A 315 -32.57 19.96 9.70
C GLU A 315 -31.84 19.91 8.36
N LEU A 316 -31.94 18.78 7.64
CA LEU A 316 -31.25 18.57 6.37
C LEU A 316 -31.68 19.58 5.29
N PHE A 317 -33.00 19.71 5.09
CA PHE A 317 -33.57 20.43 3.95
C PHE A 317 -34.17 21.80 4.32
N GLY A 318 -34.33 22.10 5.61
CA GLY A 318 -35.02 23.30 6.05
C GLY A 318 -36.54 23.17 5.95
N HIS A 319 -37.27 24.18 6.40
CA HIS A 319 -38.72 24.23 6.28
C HIS A 319 -39.23 25.64 5.99
N GLU A 320 -40.36 25.71 5.30
CA GLU A 320 -41.12 26.96 5.14
C GLU A 320 -41.98 27.24 6.38
N ARG A 321 -42.31 28.51 6.58
CA ARG A 321 -43.23 28.90 7.66
C ARG A 321 -44.58 28.20 7.48
N GLY A 322 -45.04 27.52 8.52
CA GLY A 322 -46.32 26.79 8.51
C GLY A 322 -46.25 25.36 7.95
N ALA A 323 -45.06 24.83 7.66
CA ALA A 323 -44.91 23.46 7.12
C ALA A 323 -45.42 22.35 8.06
N PHE A 324 -45.38 22.56 9.39
CA PHE A 324 -45.90 21.65 10.41
C PHE A 324 -46.25 22.41 11.69
N THR A 325 -46.88 21.74 12.65
CA THR A 325 -47.20 22.31 13.97
C THR A 325 -45.92 22.68 14.73
N GLY A 326 -45.65 23.98 14.84
CA GLY A 326 -44.42 24.52 15.45
C GLY A 326 -43.46 25.21 14.47
N ALA A 327 -43.71 25.15 13.16
CA ALA A 327 -42.95 25.87 12.13
C ALA A 327 -43.34 27.37 12.08
N ILE A 328 -43.06 28.11 13.17
CA ILE A 328 -43.43 29.53 13.32
C ILE A 328 -42.63 30.42 12.37
N PHE A 329 -41.38 30.04 12.09
CA PHE A 329 -40.44 30.75 11.22
C PHE A 329 -39.94 29.80 10.13
N GLN A 330 -39.45 30.38 9.03
CA GLN A 330 -38.72 29.63 8.02
C GLN A 330 -37.34 29.25 8.58
N LYS A 331 -36.86 28.04 8.26
CA LYS A 331 -35.54 27.55 8.65
C LYS A 331 -34.73 27.12 7.43
N ILE A 332 -33.49 27.60 7.37
CA ILE A 332 -32.49 27.21 6.36
C ILE A 332 -31.94 25.82 6.69
N GLY A 333 -31.89 24.94 5.68
CA GLY A 333 -31.41 23.56 5.82
C GLY A 333 -29.88 23.43 5.81
N LYS A 334 -29.36 22.30 6.29
CA LYS A 334 -27.92 21.99 6.27
C LYS A 334 -27.35 21.91 4.85
N PHE A 335 -28.12 21.43 3.88
CA PHE A 335 -27.70 21.42 2.47
C PHE A 335 -27.56 22.82 1.87
N GLU A 336 -28.38 23.77 2.31
CA GLU A 336 -28.27 25.18 1.92
C GLU A 336 -27.06 25.84 2.59
N LEU A 337 -26.83 25.57 3.87
CA LEU A 337 -25.67 26.07 4.62
C LEU A 337 -24.33 25.51 4.11
N ALA A 338 -24.35 24.32 3.49
CA ALA A 338 -23.16 23.65 2.98
C ALA A 338 -22.81 24.04 1.54
N ASP A 339 -23.62 24.89 0.89
CA ASP A 339 -23.46 25.23 -0.53
C ASP A 339 -22.03 25.73 -0.85
N GLY A 340 -21.49 25.27 -1.98
CA GLY A 340 -20.09 25.46 -2.37
C GLY A 340 -19.05 24.71 -1.51
N GLY A 341 -19.47 24.06 -0.42
CA GLY A 341 -18.62 23.44 0.58
C GLY A 341 -18.74 21.92 0.65
N THR A 342 -18.70 21.37 1.86
CA THR A 342 -18.80 19.93 2.14
C THR A 342 -19.79 19.68 3.26
N ILE A 343 -20.66 18.69 3.07
CA ILE A 343 -21.53 18.15 4.12
C ILE A 343 -21.00 16.79 4.57
N PHE A 344 -20.83 16.61 5.87
CA PHE A 344 -20.47 15.36 6.50
C PHE A 344 -21.72 14.74 7.15
N LEU A 345 -22.12 13.57 6.67
CA LEU A 345 -23.28 12.82 7.16
C LEU A 345 -22.79 11.63 8.00
N ASP A 346 -22.77 11.77 9.32
CA ASP A 346 -22.36 10.70 10.23
C ASP A 346 -23.51 9.73 10.49
N GLU A 347 -23.18 8.44 10.53
CA GLU A 347 -24.11 7.32 10.68
C GLU A 347 -25.28 7.35 9.68
N ILE A 348 -24.95 7.46 8.39
CA ILE A 348 -25.92 7.51 7.27
C ILE A 348 -26.87 6.30 7.21
N GLY A 349 -26.46 5.17 7.78
CA GLY A 349 -27.30 3.97 7.90
C GLY A 349 -28.51 4.12 8.82
N GLU A 350 -28.62 5.22 9.58
CA GLU A 350 -29.78 5.50 10.43
C GLU A 350 -30.91 6.26 9.69
N LEU A 351 -30.68 6.71 8.46
CA LEU A 351 -31.71 7.40 7.68
C LEU A 351 -32.85 6.44 7.30
N ASP A 352 -34.10 6.90 7.41
CA ASP A 352 -35.25 6.17 6.91
C ASP A 352 -35.34 6.18 5.37
N LYS A 353 -36.20 5.34 4.80
CA LYS A 353 -36.35 5.24 3.34
C LYS A 353 -36.78 6.55 2.67
N ASN A 354 -37.57 7.38 3.36
CA ASN A 354 -38.07 8.63 2.81
C ASN A 354 -36.94 9.67 2.67
N LEU A 355 -36.12 9.83 3.71
CA LEU A 355 -34.94 10.69 3.69
C LEU A 355 -33.90 10.17 2.70
N GLN A 356 -33.73 8.86 2.58
CA GLN A 356 -32.86 8.26 1.57
C GLN A 356 -33.26 8.68 0.14
N SER A 357 -34.57 8.69 -0.18
CA SER A 357 -35.07 9.17 -1.48
C SER A 357 -34.78 10.64 -1.73
N LYS A 358 -34.92 11.50 -0.71
CA LYS A 358 -34.61 12.93 -0.84
C LYS A 358 -33.11 13.20 -0.98
N LEU A 359 -32.29 12.47 -0.23
CA LEU A 359 -30.83 12.53 -0.35
C LEU A 359 -30.37 12.09 -1.74
N LEU A 360 -30.97 11.04 -2.30
CA LEU A 360 -30.67 10.60 -3.66
C LEU A 360 -30.92 11.71 -4.68
N ARG A 361 -32.03 12.45 -4.55
CA ARG A 361 -32.34 13.59 -5.43
C ARG A 361 -31.27 14.68 -5.34
N VAL A 362 -30.78 15.00 -4.14
CA VAL A 362 -29.66 15.94 -3.97
C VAL A 362 -28.39 15.42 -4.65
N LEU A 363 -28.06 14.14 -4.50
CA LEU A 363 -26.87 13.54 -5.09
C LEU A 363 -26.91 13.50 -6.63
N GLN A 364 -28.09 13.29 -7.21
CA GLN A 364 -28.27 13.15 -8.66
C GLN A 364 -28.53 14.49 -9.36
N GLU A 365 -29.47 15.26 -8.85
CA GLU A 365 -29.98 16.48 -9.49
C GLU A 365 -29.32 17.76 -8.94
N ARG A 366 -28.61 17.67 -7.81
CA ARG A 366 -28.10 18.84 -7.06
C ARG A 366 -29.21 19.81 -6.65
N GLU A 367 -30.39 19.26 -6.41
CA GLU A 367 -31.62 19.99 -6.14
C GLU A 367 -32.35 19.41 -4.92
N PHE A 368 -33.02 20.26 -4.15
CA PHE A 368 -33.95 19.87 -3.09
C PHE A 368 -35.03 20.92 -2.86
N GLU A 369 -36.05 20.56 -2.09
CA GLU A 369 -37.13 21.43 -1.67
C GLU A 369 -37.17 21.49 -0.15
N ARG A 370 -37.52 22.66 0.41
CA ARG A 370 -37.76 22.77 1.86
C ARG A 370 -39.04 22.03 2.24
N VAL A 371 -39.12 21.54 3.47
CA VAL A 371 -40.34 20.90 3.97
C VAL A 371 -41.51 21.90 3.90
N GLY A 372 -42.62 21.49 3.29
CA GLY A 372 -43.81 22.32 3.09
C GLY A 372 -43.68 23.41 2.01
N GLY A 373 -42.56 23.47 1.29
CA GLY A 373 -42.33 24.38 0.17
C GLY A 373 -42.30 23.64 -1.17
N ASN A 374 -42.60 24.36 -2.25
CA ASN A 374 -42.55 23.84 -3.63
C ASN A 374 -41.39 24.47 -4.43
N GLN A 375 -40.58 25.32 -3.79
CA GLN A 375 -39.44 25.96 -4.45
C GLN A 375 -38.28 24.96 -4.52
N VAL A 376 -37.86 24.65 -5.74
CA VAL A 376 -36.65 23.87 -6.00
C VAL A 376 -35.43 24.76 -5.80
N LEU A 377 -34.53 24.32 -4.91
CA LEU A 377 -33.27 24.97 -4.56
C LEU A 377 -32.12 24.16 -5.13
N LYS A 378 -31.18 24.83 -5.81
CA LYS A 378 -29.93 24.22 -6.31
C LYS A 378 -28.83 24.36 -5.27
N THR A 379 -27.99 23.34 -5.12
CA THR A 379 -26.85 23.35 -4.20
C THR A 379 -25.67 22.55 -4.75
N ASP A 380 -24.47 23.12 -4.72
CA ASP A 380 -23.23 22.45 -5.11
C ASP A 380 -22.47 21.97 -3.87
N VAL A 381 -22.87 20.83 -3.32
CA VAL A 381 -22.30 20.29 -2.07
C VAL A 381 -21.53 19.00 -2.33
N ARG A 382 -20.32 18.93 -1.79
CA ARG A 382 -19.55 17.68 -1.73
C ARG A 382 -20.05 16.86 -0.55
N ILE A 383 -20.36 15.59 -0.78
CA ILE A 383 -20.85 14.71 0.28
C ILE A 383 -19.74 13.78 0.78
N VAL A 384 -19.55 13.74 2.09
CA VAL A 384 -18.77 12.72 2.80
C VAL A 384 -19.71 12.03 3.79
N ALA A 385 -19.98 10.75 3.58
CA ALA A 385 -20.85 9.97 4.45
C ALA A 385 -20.01 9.04 5.34
N ALA A 386 -20.50 8.73 6.54
CA ALA A 386 -19.90 7.76 7.43
C ALA A 386 -20.94 6.81 8.02
N THR A 387 -20.53 5.59 8.35
CA THR A 387 -21.40 4.57 8.95
C THR A 387 -20.60 3.52 9.72
N ASN A 388 -21.17 3.02 10.81
CA ASN A 388 -20.71 1.80 11.48
C ASN A 388 -21.43 0.51 11.02
N ARG A 389 -22.51 0.63 10.23
CA ARG A 389 -23.29 -0.49 9.70
C ARG A 389 -22.80 -0.92 8.33
N ASP A 390 -22.98 -2.19 8.01
CA ASP A 390 -22.80 -2.71 6.65
C ASP A 390 -23.99 -2.30 5.77
N LEU A 391 -23.81 -1.26 4.97
CA LEU A 391 -24.87 -0.77 4.08
C LEU A 391 -25.25 -1.79 3.00
N LYS A 392 -24.32 -2.67 2.60
CA LYS A 392 -24.61 -3.70 1.59
C LYS A 392 -25.58 -4.73 2.18
N GLU A 393 -25.33 -5.20 3.40
CA GLU A 393 -26.27 -6.07 4.11
C GLU A 393 -27.62 -5.39 4.35
N MET A 394 -27.63 -4.08 4.62
CA MET A 394 -28.89 -3.32 4.76
C MET A 394 -29.65 -3.19 3.44
N VAL A 395 -28.97 -3.14 2.28
CA VAL A 395 -29.62 -3.21 0.97
C VAL A 395 -30.28 -4.57 0.77
N ASP A 396 -29.57 -5.66 1.08
CA ASP A 396 -30.10 -7.03 0.98
C ASP A 396 -31.34 -7.24 1.87
N LYS A 397 -31.41 -6.55 3.01
CA LYS A 397 -32.56 -6.55 3.94
C LYS A 397 -33.64 -5.51 3.60
N GLU A 398 -33.52 -4.83 2.47
CA GLU A 398 -34.39 -3.72 2.06
C GLU A 398 -34.52 -2.59 3.11
N GLN A 399 -33.50 -2.37 3.93
CA GLN A 399 -33.46 -1.28 4.92
C GLN A 399 -32.75 -0.03 4.37
N PHE A 400 -31.93 -0.22 3.34
CA PHE A 400 -31.24 0.85 2.63
C PHE A 400 -31.50 0.74 1.13
N ARG A 401 -31.71 1.87 0.44
CA ARG A 401 -31.96 1.85 -1.01
C ARG A 401 -30.69 1.52 -1.78
N GLU A 402 -30.79 0.59 -2.72
CA GLU A 402 -29.70 0.16 -3.57
C GLU A 402 -29.12 1.30 -4.43
N ASP A 403 -29.99 2.12 -5.03
CA ASP A 403 -29.61 3.26 -5.86
C ASP A 403 -28.78 4.31 -5.11
N LEU A 404 -29.17 4.62 -3.87
CA LEU A 404 -28.44 5.50 -2.98
C LEU A 404 -27.09 4.90 -2.57
N TYR A 405 -27.04 3.60 -2.25
CA TYR A 405 -25.80 2.92 -1.89
C TYR A 405 -24.74 3.08 -2.98
N TYR A 406 -25.07 2.80 -4.25
CA TYR A 406 -24.11 2.96 -5.34
C TYR A 406 -23.67 4.41 -5.57
N ARG A 407 -24.49 5.41 -5.23
CA ARG A 407 -24.13 6.83 -5.33
C ARG A 407 -23.28 7.34 -4.17
N LEU A 408 -23.38 6.72 -3.01
CA LEU A 408 -22.52 6.99 -1.87
C LEU A 408 -21.19 6.24 -1.97
N ASN A 409 -21.21 4.99 -2.46
CA ASN A 409 -20.07 4.09 -2.49
C ASN A 409 -19.12 4.31 -3.68
N VAL A 410 -18.85 5.57 -4.05
CA VAL A 410 -17.94 5.91 -5.15
C VAL A 410 -16.49 5.76 -4.73
N VAL A 411 -16.14 6.27 -3.54
CA VAL A 411 -14.83 6.07 -2.91
C VAL A 411 -15.05 5.51 -1.50
N PRO A 412 -15.02 4.18 -1.32
CA PRO A 412 -15.08 3.55 0.00
C PRO A 412 -13.75 3.69 0.75
N ILE A 413 -13.84 4.03 2.03
CA ILE A 413 -12.71 4.10 2.95
C ILE A 413 -13.06 3.35 4.23
N THR A 414 -12.43 2.22 4.48
CA THR A 414 -12.67 1.43 5.68
C THR A 414 -11.61 1.72 6.73
N LEU A 415 -12.01 2.29 7.86
CA LEU A 415 -11.12 2.52 8.99
C LEU A 415 -11.02 1.25 9.86
N PRO A 416 -9.80 0.74 10.13
CA PRO A 416 -9.62 -0.40 11.00
C PRO A 416 -10.00 -0.09 12.45
N SER A 417 -10.56 -1.10 13.12
CA SER A 417 -10.76 -1.10 14.57
C SER A 417 -9.43 -1.01 15.32
N LEU A 418 -9.41 -0.49 16.55
CA LEU A 418 -8.18 -0.30 17.32
C LEU A 418 -7.48 -1.64 17.62
N ARG A 419 -8.23 -2.73 17.78
CA ARG A 419 -7.68 -4.09 17.90
C ARG A 419 -6.96 -4.60 16.65
N GLU A 420 -7.26 -4.07 15.47
CA GLU A 420 -6.56 -4.40 14.22
C GLU A 420 -5.34 -3.51 13.97
N ARG A 421 -5.14 -2.49 14.81
CA ARG A 421 -4.01 -1.55 14.75
C ARG A 421 -3.43 -1.28 16.15
N LYS A 422 -3.15 -2.36 16.89
CA LYS A 422 -2.62 -2.26 18.27
C LYS A 422 -1.28 -1.50 18.35
N ASP A 423 -0.50 -1.51 17.27
CA ASP A 423 0.76 -0.75 17.16
C ASP A 423 0.60 0.78 17.28
N ASP A 424 -0.63 1.28 17.12
CA ASP A 424 -1.00 2.69 17.27
C ASP A 424 -1.31 3.07 18.73
N ILE A 425 -1.59 2.10 19.60
CA ILE A 425 -1.98 2.34 21.00
C ILE A 425 -0.92 3.17 21.76
N PRO A 426 0.39 2.85 21.72
CA PRO A 426 1.38 3.64 22.45
C PRO A 426 1.41 5.10 22.02
N LEU A 427 1.31 5.37 20.71
CA LEU A 427 1.30 6.72 20.15
C LEU A 427 0.04 7.50 20.56
N LEU A 428 -1.12 6.82 20.51
CA LEU A 428 -2.38 7.41 20.93
C LEU A 428 -2.38 7.75 22.42
N VAL A 429 -1.83 6.87 23.26
CA VAL A 429 -1.70 7.10 24.71
C VAL A 429 -0.83 8.31 25.00
N GLU A 430 0.35 8.40 24.37
CA GLU A 430 1.26 9.54 24.54
C GLU A 430 0.59 10.85 24.11
N HIS A 431 -0.04 10.85 22.94
CA HIS A 431 -0.80 12.00 22.44
C HIS A 431 -1.91 12.44 23.41
N PHE A 432 -2.70 11.49 23.95
CA PHE A 432 -3.78 11.81 24.88
C PHE A 432 -3.26 12.28 26.23
N LEU A 433 -2.19 11.71 26.75
CA LEU A 433 -1.56 12.18 27.98
C LEU A 433 -1.12 13.64 27.85
N GLU A 434 -0.37 13.98 26.80
CA GLU A 434 0.10 15.33 26.57
C GLU A 434 -1.07 16.32 26.45
N LYS A 435 -2.05 15.97 25.59
CA LYS A 435 -3.22 16.81 25.32
C LYS A 435 -4.10 17.01 26.55
N LEU A 436 -4.38 15.95 27.30
CA LEU A 436 -5.29 15.98 28.44
C LEU A 436 -4.64 16.57 29.68
N CYS A 437 -3.36 16.28 29.97
CA CYS A 437 -2.65 16.93 31.07
C CYS A 437 -2.61 18.45 30.86
N LYS A 438 -2.29 18.91 29.64
CA LYS A 438 -2.32 20.34 29.30
C LYS A 438 -3.71 20.95 29.48
N LYS A 439 -4.76 20.27 29.01
CA LYS A 439 -6.16 20.72 29.15
C LYS A 439 -6.62 20.78 30.61
N LEU A 440 -6.20 19.82 31.44
CA LEU A 440 -6.60 19.70 32.85
C LEU A 440 -5.70 20.49 33.81
N GLY A 441 -4.66 21.17 33.30
CA GLY A 441 -3.69 21.88 34.14
C GLY A 441 -2.89 20.97 35.07
N LYS A 442 -2.73 19.69 34.70
CA LYS A 442 -1.96 18.69 35.46
C LYS A 442 -0.54 18.62 34.90
N LYS A 443 0.41 18.25 35.75
CA LYS A 443 1.77 17.90 35.30
C LYS A 443 1.72 16.72 34.32
N HIS A 444 2.72 16.66 33.45
CA HIS A 444 2.86 15.56 32.50
C HIS A 444 3.00 14.24 33.27
N LYS A 445 2.15 13.26 32.93
CA LYS A 445 2.15 11.92 33.54
C LYS A 445 2.71 10.88 32.58
N THR A 446 3.20 9.77 33.12
CA THR A 446 3.71 8.65 32.30
C THR A 446 2.92 7.37 32.57
N ILE A 447 2.90 6.47 31.60
CA ILE A 447 2.29 5.14 31.74
C ILE A 447 3.39 4.14 32.03
N THR A 448 3.23 3.37 33.11
CA THR A 448 4.18 2.30 33.44
C THR A 448 4.15 1.19 32.39
N LYS A 449 5.27 0.48 32.19
CA LYS A 449 5.35 -0.68 31.27
C LYS A 449 4.23 -1.70 31.52
N ARG A 450 3.91 -1.96 32.79
CA ARG A 450 2.83 -2.87 33.19
C ARG A 450 1.44 -2.38 32.74
N ALA A 451 1.14 -1.10 32.95
CA ALA A 451 -0.12 -0.51 32.50
C ALA A 451 -0.22 -0.51 30.97
N MET A 452 0.88 -0.20 30.26
CA MET A 452 0.93 -0.28 28.80
C MET A 452 0.63 -1.71 28.30
N GLY A 453 1.15 -2.74 28.97
CA GLY A 453 0.83 -4.13 28.64
C GLY A 453 -0.67 -4.45 28.71
N TYR A 454 -1.40 -3.92 29.70
CA TYR A 454 -2.85 -4.08 29.80
C TYR A 454 -3.60 -3.31 28.71
N LEU A 455 -3.15 -2.09 28.40
CA LEU A 455 -3.74 -1.30 27.31
C LEU A 455 -3.55 -2.00 25.95
N TYR A 456 -2.41 -2.64 25.74
CA TYR A 456 -2.12 -3.36 24.50
C TYR A 456 -2.93 -4.67 24.36
N SER A 457 -3.15 -5.40 25.46
CA SER A 457 -3.87 -6.68 25.42
C SER A 457 -5.38 -6.53 25.27
N TYR A 458 -5.96 -5.39 25.67
CA TYR A 458 -7.40 -5.13 25.57
C TYR A 458 -7.88 -5.00 24.11
N ASP A 459 -9.14 -5.37 23.85
CA ASP A 459 -9.72 -5.40 22.49
C ASP A 459 -10.39 -4.09 22.06
N TRP A 460 -10.56 -3.14 22.99
CA TRP A 460 -11.04 -1.79 22.69
C TRP A 460 -12.36 -1.75 21.88
N PRO A 461 -13.47 -2.30 22.42
CA PRO A 461 -14.77 -2.26 21.74
C PRO A 461 -15.27 -0.84 21.43
N GLY A 462 -14.88 0.16 22.23
CA GLY A 462 -15.15 1.58 21.96
C GLY A 462 -14.00 2.30 21.22
N ASN A 463 -13.03 1.56 20.71
CA ASN A 463 -11.92 2.02 19.89
C ASN A 463 -11.16 3.20 20.54
N VAL A 464 -10.78 4.21 19.74
CA VAL A 464 -9.98 5.36 20.18
C VAL A 464 -10.75 6.22 21.19
N ARG A 465 -12.09 6.29 21.08
CA ARG A 465 -12.95 7.04 22.01
C ARG A 465 -12.88 6.44 23.42
N GLU A 466 -12.94 5.13 23.53
CA GLU A 466 -12.79 4.44 24.82
C GLU A 466 -11.38 4.61 25.39
N LEU A 467 -10.35 4.46 24.56
CA LEU A 467 -8.96 4.69 24.97
C LEU A 467 -8.78 6.09 25.57
N GLN A 468 -9.26 7.13 24.88
CA GLN A 468 -9.19 8.51 25.36
C GLN A 468 -9.90 8.66 26.72
N ASN A 469 -11.10 8.11 26.87
CA ASN A 469 -11.88 8.18 28.11
C ASN A 469 -11.17 7.48 29.28
N ILE A 470 -10.52 6.34 29.03
CA ILE A 470 -9.75 5.62 30.04
C ILE A 470 -8.52 6.43 30.46
N ILE A 471 -7.78 7.00 29.51
CA ILE A 471 -6.62 7.85 29.82
C ILE A 471 -7.03 9.08 30.63
N GLU A 472 -8.13 9.75 30.26
CA GLU A 472 -8.67 10.87 31.03
C GLU A 472 -9.05 10.47 32.47
N ARG A 473 -9.68 9.30 32.64
CA ARG A 473 -10.01 8.76 33.96
C ARG A 473 -8.75 8.49 34.79
N VAL A 474 -7.73 7.89 34.20
CA VAL A 474 -6.46 7.58 34.90
C VAL A 474 -5.75 8.86 35.33
N ILE A 475 -5.71 9.90 34.49
CA ILE A 475 -5.10 11.20 34.84
C ILE A 475 -5.80 11.83 36.07
N ASN A 476 -7.13 11.72 36.14
CA ASN A 476 -7.90 12.29 37.24
C ASN A 476 -7.76 11.52 38.56
N LEU A 477 -7.57 10.21 38.50
CA LEU A 477 -7.43 9.34 39.68
C LEU A 477 -5.99 9.18 40.17
N ALA A 478 -4.99 9.64 39.40
CA ALA A 478 -3.59 9.50 39.76
C ALA A 478 -3.16 10.58 40.78
N ASP A 479 -2.86 10.14 42.01
CA ASP A 479 -2.40 11.00 43.12
C ASP A 479 -0.94 11.48 42.97
N SER A 480 -0.11 10.78 42.18
CA SER A 480 1.30 11.09 41.91
C SER A 480 1.58 11.27 40.42
N ASP A 481 2.68 11.96 40.09
CA ASP A 481 3.14 12.23 38.72
C ASP A 481 3.39 10.97 37.88
#